data_AF-A0A915LTZ5-F1
#
_entry.id   AF-A0A915LTZ5-F1
#
_cell.length_a   1.000
_cell.length_b   1.000
_cell.length_c   1.000
_cell.angle_alpha   90.00
_cell.angle_beta   90.00
_cell.angle_gamma   90.00
#
_symmetry.space_group_name_H-M   'P 1'
#
loop_
_entity.id
_entity.type
_entity.pdbx_description
1 polymer ?
#
loop_
_entity_poly.entity_id
_entity_poly.type
_entity_poly.pdbx_seq_one_letter_code
_entity_poly.pdbx_strand_id
1 'polypeptide(L)' 'MTEQTERAFQKQPTVFLNDKFRTQGIGKKPKNKDRYWKNVGLGFKTPREAIEGNYIDKKCPFTGNVSIR' A
#
# COMPACT_ATOMS: atom_id res chain seq x y z
N MET A 1 14.03 -1.03 7.58
CA MET A 1 13.83 -2.49 7.47
C MET A 1 12.36 -2.73 7.16
N THR A 2 12.00 -3.56 6.19
CA THR A 2 10.61 -3.98 6.02
C THR A 2 10.34 -5.05 7.06
N GLU A 3 9.59 -4.70 8.11
CA GLU A 3 9.37 -5.50 9.31
C GLU A 3 8.34 -6.62 9.06
N GLN A 4 8.73 -7.63 8.28
CA GLN A 4 8.00 -8.89 8.22
C GLN A 4 8.24 -9.63 9.55
N THR A 5 7.47 -9.28 10.58
CA THR A 5 7.61 -9.81 11.95
C THR A 5 6.73 -11.04 12.19
N GLU A 6 5.69 -11.23 11.38
CA GLU A 6 4.75 -12.34 11.50
C GLU A 6 5.09 -13.49 10.56
N ARG A 7 4.52 -14.68 10.84
CA ARG A 7 4.68 -15.89 10.01
C ARG A 7 4.01 -15.76 8.64
N ALA A 8 2.92 -15.01 8.54
CA ALA A 8 2.18 -14.83 7.29
C ALA A 8 2.75 -13.64 6.51
N PHE A 9 2.96 -13.79 5.20
CA PHE A 9 3.45 -12.71 4.34
C PHE A 9 2.54 -11.48 4.38
N GLN A 10 3.09 -10.35 4.80
CA GLN A 10 2.36 -9.10 4.99
C GLN A 10 2.38 -8.29 3.68
N LYS A 11 1.19 -8.05 3.13
CA LYS A 11 0.99 -7.19 1.96
C LYS A 11 -0.34 -6.45 2.03
N GLN A 12 -0.45 -5.36 1.29
CA GLN A 12 -1.75 -4.73 1.06
C GLN A 12 -2.59 -5.61 0.12
N PRO A 13 -3.87 -5.87 0.45
CA PRO A 13 -4.72 -6.73 -0.37
C PRO A 13 -5.03 -6.13 -1.74
N THR A 14 -5.05 -4.80 -1.84
CA THR A 14 -5.32 -4.04 -3.07
C THR A 14 -4.11 -3.94 -4.01
N VAL A 15 -2.91 -4.30 -3.55
CA VAL A 15 -1.67 -4.20 -4.33
C VAL A 15 -1.26 -5.57 -4.84
N PHE A 16 -1.20 -5.71 -6.16
CA PHE A 16 -0.67 -6.92 -6.81
C PHE A 16 0.84 -6.78 -7.04
N LEU A 17 1.63 -7.62 -6.36
CA LEU A 17 3.10 -7.57 -6.39
C LEU A 17 3.72 -8.38 -7.54
N ASN A 18 2.99 -9.31 -8.16
CA ASN A 18 3.54 -10.24 -9.15
C ASN A 18 3.29 -9.77 -10.59
N ASP A 19 3.42 -8.48 -10.86
CA ASP A 19 3.26 -7.99 -12.23
C ASP A 19 4.43 -8.38 -13.14
N LYS A 20 4.17 -8.41 -14.45
CA LYS A 20 5.16 -8.83 -15.47
C LYS A 20 6.40 -7.93 -15.47
N PHE A 21 6.24 -6.66 -15.09
CA PHE A 21 7.38 -5.77 -14.93
C PHE A 21 8.30 -6.24 -13.80
N ARG A 22 7.75 -6.49 -12.61
CA ARG A 22 8.53 -6.89 -11.43
C ARG A 22 9.07 -8.32 -11.53
N THR A 23 8.34 -9.21 -12.20
CA THR A 23 8.68 -10.64 -12.29
C THR A 23 9.50 -11.01 -13.53
N GLN A 24 9.30 -10.33 -14.67
CA GLN A 24 9.94 -10.67 -15.95
C GLN A 24 10.75 -9.51 -16.56
N GLY A 25 10.75 -8.32 -15.94
CA GLY A 25 11.45 -7.14 -16.47
C GLY A 25 10.80 -6.54 -17.72
N ILE A 26 9.60 -6.97 -18.09
CA ILE A 26 8.91 -6.56 -19.31
C ILE A 26 8.00 -5.36 -19.02
N GLY A 27 8.21 -4.25 -19.75
CA GLY A 27 7.41 -3.03 -19.65
C GLY A 27 8.05 -1.93 -18.77
N LYS A 28 7.28 -0.91 -18.40
CA LYS A 28 7.75 0.21 -17.54
C LYS A 28 7.14 0.11 -16.16
N LYS A 29 7.94 0.39 -15.12
CA LYS A 29 7.45 0.50 -13.74
C LYS A 29 6.45 1.66 -13.64
N PRO A 30 5.18 1.42 -13.28
CA PRO A 30 4.26 2.50 -12.94
C PRO A 30 4.70 3.16 -11.63
N LYS A 31 4.82 4.49 -11.62
CA LYS A 31 5.41 5.28 -10.52
C LYS A 31 4.74 5.08 -9.15
N ASN A 32 3.47 4.68 -9.10
CA ASN A 32 2.66 4.65 -7.88
C ASN A 32 2.06 3.27 -7.55
N LYS A 33 2.54 2.17 -8.16
CA LYS A 33 1.90 0.85 -7.99
C LYS A 33 2.44 0.03 -6.83
N ASP A 34 3.48 0.52 -6.15
CA ASP A 34 4.11 -0.23 -5.06
C ASP A 34 3.31 -0.14 -3.74
N ARG A 35 2.46 0.88 -3.59
CA ARG A 35 1.66 1.10 -2.37
C ARG A 35 0.31 1.71 -2.70
N TYR A 36 -0.74 1.17 -2.08
CA TYR A 36 -2.09 1.73 -2.13
C TYR A 36 -2.29 2.72 -0.99
N TRP A 37 -2.79 3.91 -1.32
CA TRP A 37 -3.32 4.87 -0.36
C TRP A 37 -4.58 5.51 -0.94
N LYS A 38 -5.45 6.02 -0.07
CA LYS A 38 -6.67 6.74 -0.46
C LYS A 38 -6.84 8.02 0.36
N ASN A 39 -7.57 8.97 -0.22
CA ASN A 39 -8.09 10.10 0.53
C ASN A 39 -9.39 9.66 1.22
N VAL A 40 -9.49 9.91 2.52
CA VAL A 40 -10.64 9.52 3.37
C VAL A 40 -11.75 10.56 3.39
N GLY A 41 -11.51 11.77 2.86
CA GLY A 41 -12.45 12.88 2.90
C GLY A 41 -12.48 13.61 4.24
N LEU A 42 -13.61 14.28 4.53
CA LEU A 42 -13.88 14.98 5.80
C LEU A 42 -12.84 16.08 6.18
N GLY A 43 -12.09 16.60 5.21
CA GLY A 43 -11.05 17.60 5.43
C GLY A 43 -9.74 17.05 6.00
N PHE A 44 -9.60 15.74 6.19
CA PHE A 44 -8.34 15.13 6.62
C PHE A 44 -7.34 15.07 5.46
N LYS A 45 -6.12 15.56 5.71
CA LYS A 45 -5.00 15.39 4.79
C LYS A 45 -4.43 13.98 4.94
N THR A 46 -4.17 13.30 3.82
CA THR A 46 -3.48 12.02 3.82
C THR A 46 -2.06 12.21 4.38
N PRO A 47 -1.66 11.47 5.43
CA PRO A 47 -0.34 11.62 6.02
C PRO A 47 0.74 11.15 5.05
N ARG A 48 1.90 11.80 5.07
CA ARG A 48 3.05 11.46 4.22
C ARG A 48 3.49 10.01 4.42
N GLU A 49 3.41 9.51 5.64
CA GLU A 49 3.73 8.11 5.98
C GLU A 49 2.79 7.10 5.30
N ALA A 50 1.52 7.45 5.05
CA ALA A 50 0.64 6.56 4.30
C ALA A 50 1.06 6.46 2.82
N ILE A 51 1.66 7.52 2.27
CA ILE A 51 2.08 7.63 0.87
C ILE A 51 3.45 6.95 0.66
N GLU A 52 4.43 7.28 1.49
CA GLU A 52 5.84 6.87 1.32
C GLU A 52 6.29 5.75 2.26
N GLY A 53 5.53 5.47 3.32
CA GLY A 53 5.89 4.46 4.32
C GLY A 53 5.77 3.03 3.78
N ASN A 54 6.33 2.06 4.51
CA ASN A 54 6.31 0.64 4.12
C ASN A 54 5.52 -0.27 5.09
N TYR A 55 4.82 0.30 6.08
CA TYR A 55 4.02 -0.47 7.03
C TYR A 55 2.81 -1.13 6.36
N ILE A 56 2.37 -2.28 6.87
CA ILE A 56 1.16 -2.98 6.44
C ILE A 56 0.15 -2.97 7.59
N ASP A 57 -0.88 -2.14 7.46
CA ASP A 57 -1.97 -2.09 8.41
C ASP A 57 -3.31 -2.23 7.68
N LYS A 58 -4.02 -3.33 7.95
CA LYS A 58 -5.33 -3.62 7.35
C LYS A 58 -6.45 -2.77 7.97
N LYS A 59 -6.21 -2.18 9.14
CA LYS A 59 -7.15 -1.33 9.88
C LYS A 59 -6.94 0.16 9.64
N CYS A 60 -5.84 0.55 8.99
CA CYS A 60 -5.57 1.94 8.67
C CYS A 60 -6.62 2.49 7.67
N PRO A 61 -7.23 3.65 7.94
CA PRO A 61 -8.22 4.24 7.05
C PRO A 61 -7.61 4.77 5.74
N PHE A 62 -6.29 5.02 5.69
CA PHE A 62 -5.61 5.54 4.49
C PHE A 62 -5.05 4.46 3.58
N THR A 63 -4.58 3.33 4.13
CA THR A 63 -3.87 2.27 3.38
C THR A 63 -4.63 0.94 3.35
N GLY A 64 -5.74 0.83 4.09
CA GLY A 64 -6.64 -0.33 4.15
C GLY A 64 -8.07 -0.03 3.65
N ASN A 65 -8.93 -1.04 3.71
CA ASN A 65 -10.35 -0.94 3.31
C ASN A 65 -11.25 -0.56 4.50
N VAL A 66 -10.84 0.42 5.30
CA VAL A 66 -11.63 0.95 6.42
C VAL A 66 -12.24 2.29 6.02
N SER A 67 -13.51 2.51 6.32
CA SER A 67 -14.21 3.78 6.12
C SER A 67 -14.37 4.54 7.44
N ILE A 68 -14.36 5.87 7.37
CA ILE A 68 -14.69 6.78 8.48
C ILE A 68 -16.11 7.30 8.21
N ARG A 69 -16.97 7.29 9.23
CA ARG A 69 -18.38 7.71 9.16
C ARG A 69 -18.79 8.42 10.44
#